data_AF-A0A4V1S933-F1
#
_entry.id   AF-A0A4V1S933-F1
#
_cell.length_a   1.000
_cell.length_b   1.000
_cell.length_c   1.000
_cell.angle_alpha   90.00
_cell.angle_beta   90.00
_cell.angle_gamma   90.00
#
_symmetry.space_group_name_H-M   'P 1'
#
loop_
_entity.id
_entity.type
_entity.pdbx_description
1 polymer ?
#
loop_
_entity_poly.entity_id
_entity_poly.type
_entity_poly.pdbx_seq_one_letter_code
_entity_poly.pdbx_strand_id
1 'polypeptide(L)'
;MKYAIYVHRQSTERSTDIPPENHQTIYRNIASMEPMRPTADRGRLAELSAEIFRKSGELRRILPSVVVREELARLVRGMNSYYSNLIEGHKTLPRDIERALADDFSNRPEDRRNQQLTAAHV
;
A
#
# COMPACT_ATOMS: atom_id res chain seq x y z
N MET A 1 -10.10 -31.74 6.65
CA MET A 1 -9.46 -30.43 6.40
C MET A 1 -8.69 -30.52 5.10
N LYS A 2 -9.24 -29.97 4.01
CA LYS A 2 -8.64 -30.02 2.67
C LYS A 2 -8.43 -28.58 2.19
N TYR A 3 -7.18 -28.20 1.95
CA TYR A 3 -6.84 -26.97 1.23
C TYR A 3 -7.22 -27.17 -0.24
N ALA A 4 -8.06 -26.28 -0.77
CA ALA A 4 -8.59 -26.38 -2.12
C ALA A 4 -8.11 -25.20 -2.98
N ILE A 5 -7.26 -25.58 -3.95
CA ILE A 5 -7.24 -25.14 -5.34
C ILE A 5 -6.60 -23.77 -5.64
N TYR A 6 -5.30 -23.84 -5.97
CA TYR A 6 -4.65 -22.92 -6.91
C TYR A 6 -5.33 -23.09 -8.28
N VAL A 7 -6.13 -22.11 -8.72
CA VAL A 7 -6.64 -22.09 -10.10
C VAL A 7 -5.61 -21.36 -10.96
N HIS A 8 -4.99 -22.11 -11.87
CA HIS A 8 -4.11 -21.61 -12.91
C HIS A 8 -4.96 -20.79 -13.91
N ARG A 9 -5.08 -19.48 -13.69
CA ARG A 9 -5.67 -18.59 -14.70
C ARG A 9 -4.63 -18.41 -15.79
N GLN A 10 -4.91 -18.99 -16.97
CA GLN A 10 -4.09 -18.80 -18.17
C GLN A 10 -3.88 -17.30 -18.39
N SER A 11 -2.61 -16.90 -18.36
CA SER A 11 -2.14 -15.58 -18.69
C SER A 11 -2.49 -15.32 -20.15
N THR A 12 -3.43 -14.40 -20.39
CA THR A 12 -3.55 -13.73 -21.68
C THR A 12 -2.18 -13.14 -22.00
N GLU A 13 -1.55 -13.66 -23.05
CA GLU A 13 -0.21 -13.30 -23.49
C GLU A 13 -0.06 -11.77 -23.56
N ARG A 14 0.77 -11.21 -22.67
CA ARG A 14 1.30 -9.85 -22.88
C ARG A 14 2.17 -9.93 -24.11
N SER A 15 1.93 -9.06 -25.09
CA SER A 15 2.84 -8.83 -26.21
C SER A 15 4.28 -8.70 -25.67
N THR A 16 5.15 -9.60 -26.13
CA THR A 16 6.56 -9.69 -25.75
C THR A 16 7.47 -8.79 -26.60
N ASP A 17 6.91 -7.88 -27.38
CA ASP A 17 7.69 -6.83 -28.02
C ASP A 17 8.07 -5.78 -26.96
N ILE A 18 9.09 -6.13 -26.18
CA ILE A 18 9.87 -5.16 -25.43
C ILE A 18 10.75 -4.48 -26.48
N PRO A 19 10.50 -3.21 -26.85
CA PRO A 19 11.41 -2.47 -27.71
C PRO A 19 12.81 -2.51 -27.09
N PRO A 20 13.88 -2.58 -27.88
CA PRO A 20 15.24 -2.78 -27.38
C PRO A 20 15.52 -1.78 -26.25
N GLU A 21 15.87 -2.30 -25.07
CA GLU A 21 16.10 -1.49 -23.89
C GLU A 21 17.24 -0.52 -24.17
N ASN A 22 16.87 0.72 -24.47
CA ASN A 22 17.80 1.83 -24.58
C ASN A 22 18.17 2.23 -23.15
N HIS A 23 19.04 1.45 -22.52
CA HIS A 23 19.54 1.59 -21.15
C HIS A 23 20.27 2.92 -20.86
N GLN A 24 20.21 3.91 -21.75
CA GLN A 24 20.96 5.17 -21.64
C GLN A 24 20.14 6.38 -21.22
N THR A 25 18.82 6.29 -21.05
CA THR A 25 18.04 7.43 -20.55
C THR A 25 17.82 7.31 -19.05
N ILE A 26 18.85 7.66 -18.25
CA ILE A 26 18.64 7.94 -16.83
C ILE A 26 17.71 9.16 -16.77
N TYR A 27 16.50 8.97 -16.23
CA TYR A 27 15.54 10.06 -16.00
C TYR A 27 16.10 11.02 -14.95
N ARG A 28 16.82 12.05 -15.39
CA ARG A 28 17.43 13.08 -14.52
C ARG A 28 16.64 14.37 -14.46
N ASN A 29 15.59 14.50 -15.26
CA ASN A 29 14.73 15.67 -15.30
C ASN A 29 13.32 15.28 -14.84
N ILE A 30 12.76 16.05 -13.90
CA ILE A 30 11.39 15.87 -13.40
C ILE A 30 10.36 15.94 -14.53
N ALA A 31 10.61 16.77 -15.56
CA ALA A 31 9.76 16.88 -16.74
C ALA A 31 9.64 15.56 -17.52
N SER A 32 10.55 14.60 -17.31
CA SER A 32 10.41 13.24 -17.88
C SER A 32 9.30 12.41 -17.24
N MET A 33 8.72 12.86 -16.12
CA MET A 33 7.54 12.26 -15.49
C MET A 33 6.21 12.85 -16.01
N GLU A 34 6.27 13.81 -16.94
CA GLU A 34 5.07 14.38 -17.55
C GLU A 34 4.47 13.43 -18.59
N PRO A 35 3.14 13.29 -18.65
CA PRO A 35 2.16 14.00 -17.83
C PRO A 35 2.03 13.42 -16.40
N MET A 36 2.05 14.27 -15.37
CA MET A 36 1.85 13.83 -13.97
C MET A 36 0.42 13.36 -13.64
N ARG A 37 -0.46 13.34 -14.64
CA ARG A 37 -1.82 12.80 -14.53
C ARG A 37 -2.09 11.83 -15.68
N PRO A 38 -2.80 10.73 -15.42
CA PRO A 38 -3.24 9.84 -16.49
C PRO A 38 -4.03 10.62 -17.55
N THR A 39 -3.56 10.55 -18.79
CA THR A 39 -4.24 11.15 -19.94
C THR A 39 -5.27 10.20 -20.53
N ALA A 40 -5.04 8.89 -20.42
CA ALA A 40 -5.96 7.84 -20.82
C ALA A 40 -7.03 7.54 -19.75
N ASP A 41 -8.18 7.03 -20.20
CA ASP A 41 -9.22 6.43 -19.36
C ASP A 41 -9.84 7.35 -18.28
N ARG A 42 -9.93 8.66 -18.57
CA ARG A 42 -10.45 9.67 -17.62
C ARG A 42 -11.86 9.37 -17.12
N GLY A 43 -12.73 8.83 -17.99
CA GLY A 43 -14.10 8.46 -17.63
C GLY A 43 -14.13 7.39 -16.54
N ARG A 44 -13.41 6.29 -16.73
CA ARG A 44 -13.31 5.22 -15.73
C ARG A 44 -12.65 5.69 -14.44
N LEU A 45 -11.61 6.52 -14.53
CA LEU A 45 -10.98 7.08 -13.33
C LEU A 45 -11.95 7.96 -12.53
N ALA A 46 -12.80 8.73 -13.20
CA ALA A 46 -13.86 9.52 -12.55
C ALA A 46 -14.91 8.61 -11.88
N GLU A 47 -15.34 7.54 -12.56
CA GLU A 47 -16.28 6.55 -12.01
C GLU A 47 -15.71 5.83 -10.78
N LEU A 48 -14.46 5.34 -10.86
CA LEU A 48 -13.78 4.70 -9.73
C LEU A 48 -13.64 5.66 -8.54
N SER A 49 -13.32 6.92 -8.80
CA SER A 49 -13.23 7.95 -7.77
C SER A 49 -14.58 8.17 -7.08
N ALA A 50 -15.66 8.29 -7.87
CA ALA A 50 -17.02 8.41 -7.34
C ALA A 50 -17.42 7.18 -6.51
N GLU A 51 -17.05 5.97 -6.96
CA GLU A 51 -17.30 4.74 -6.22
C GLU A 51 -16.58 4.71 -4.86
N ILE A 52 -15.31 5.13 -4.82
CA ILE A 52 -14.53 5.25 -3.58
C ILE A 52 -15.21 6.19 -2.60
N PHE A 53 -15.63 7.38 -3.05
CA PHE A 53 -16.32 8.34 -2.18
C PHE A 53 -17.64 7.78 -1.65
N ARG A 54 -18.44 7.14 -2.51
CA ARG A 54 -19.70 6.51 -2.12
C ARG A 54 -19.48 5.44 -1.04
N LYS A 55 -18.58 4.47 -1.29
CA LYS A 55 -18.28 3.40 -0.33
C LYS A 55 -17.70 3.93 0.98
N SER A 56 -16.86 4.98 0.92
CA SER A 56 -16.31 5.62 2.12
C SER A 56 -17.41 6.28 2.97
N GLY A 57 -18.37 6.95 2.33
CA GLY A 57 -19.53 7.53 2.99
C GLY A 57 -20.45 6.47 3.61
N GLU A 58 -20.67 5.36 2.91
CA GLU A 58 -21.42 4.20 3.41
C GLU A 58 -20.74 3.59 4.65
N LEU A 59 -19.44 3.34 4.57
CA LEU A 59 -18.65 2.84 5.71
C LEU A 59 -18.76 3.80 6.91
N ARG A 60 -18.65 5.10 6.68
CA ARG A 60 -18.79 6.10 7.74
C ARG A 60 -20.18 6.05 8.39
N ARG A 61 -21.24 5.82 7.62
CA ARG A 61 -22.63 5.74 8.11
C ARG A 61 -22.88 4.50 8.97
N ILE A 62 -22.33 3.33 8.58
CA ILE A 62 -22.58 2.08 9.31
C ILE A 62 -21.77 1.98 10.62
N LEU A 63 -20.70 2.76 10.77
CA LEU A 63 -19.91 2.78 12.00
C LEU A 63 -20.59 3.70 13.03
N PRO A 64 -20.98 3.19 14.21
CA PRO A 64 -21.94 3.88 15.09
C PRO A 64 -21.33 5.03 15.91
N SER A 65 -20.08 4.92 16.38
CA SER A 65 -19.46 5.91 17.29
C SER A 65 -18.16 6.51 16.73
N VAL A 66 -17.77 7.69 17.24
CA VAL A 66 -16.48 8.31 16.91
C VAL A 66 -15.32 7.42 17.38
N VAL A 67 -15.41 6.90 18.61
CA VAL A 67 -14.41 6.00 19.20
C VAL A 67 -14.17 4.76 18.34
N VAL A 68 -15.23 4.09 17.85
CA VAL A 68 -15.07 2.90 16.98
C VAL A 68 -14.40 3.27 15.66
N ARG A 69 -14.68 4.45 15.11
CA ARG A 69 -14.04 4.93 13.88
C ARG A 69 -12.55 5.21 14.08
N GLU A 70 -12.19 5.82 15.21
CA GLU A 70 -10.80 6.11 15.56
C GLU A 70 -10.00 4.82 15.78
N GLU A 71 -10.54 3.86 16.52
CA GLU A 71 -9.87 2.57 16.72
C GLU A 71 -9.73 1.77 15.43
N LEU A 72 -10.76 1.78 14.57
CA LEU A 72 -10.66 1.15 13.25
C LEU A 72 -9.59 1.83 12.38
N ALA A 73 -9.54 3.17 12.38
CA ALA A 73 -8.54 3.92 11.64
C ALA A 73 -7.12 3.61 12.16
N ARG A 74 -6.93 3.50 13.48
CA ARG A 74 -5.67 3.10 14.11
C ARG A 74 -5.24 1.72 13.64
N LEU A 75 -6.15 0.74 13.68
CA LEU A 75 -5.88 -0.63 13.23
C LEU A 75 -5.49 -0.70 11.76
N VAL A 76 -6.28 -0.07 10.88
CA VAL A 76 -6.02 -0.07 9.43
C VAL A 76 -4.70 0.63 9.11
N ARG A 77 -4.33 1.68 9.84
CA ARG A 77 -3.03 2.36 9.66
C ARG A 77 -1.87 1.42 9.98
N GLY A 78 -1.95 0.66 11.08
CA GLY A 78 -0.95 -0.36 11.42
C GLY A 78 -0.85 -1.45 10.35
N MET A 79 -1.98 -1.90 9.80
CA MET A 79 -2.00 -2.89 8.72
C MET A 79 -1.42 -2.35 7.41
N ASN A 80 -1.70 -1.10 7.05
CA ASN A 80 -1.12 -0.46 5.87
C ASN A 80 0.41 -0.33 6.03
N SER A 81 0.87 0.07 7.21
CA SER A 81 2.30 0.15 7.52
C SER A 81 2.97 -1.22 7.42
N TYR A 82 2.33 -2.30 7.90
CA TYR A 82 2.85 -3.66 7.73
C TYR A 82 3.11 -4.02 6.27
N TYR A 83 2.16 -3.74 5.38
CA TYR A 83 2.33 -4.05 3.96
C TYR A 83 3.34 -3.13 3.27
N SER A 84 3.36 -1.82 3.58
CA SER A 84 4.38 -0.91 3.06
C SER A 84 5.79 -1.36 3.46
N ASN A 85 6.00 -1.64 4.74
CA ASN A 85 7.26 -2.16 5.26
C ASN A 85 7.68 -3.44 4.52
N LEU A 86 6.73 -4.37 4.33
CA LEU A 86 7.00 -5.62 3.63
C LEU A 86 7.41 -5.41 2.17
N ILE A 87 6.77 -4.48 1.45
CA ILE A 87 7.11 -4.12 0.07
C ILE A 87 8.52 -3.49 0.01
N GLU A 88 8.88 -2.72 1.02
CA GLU A 88 10.22 -2.09 1.16
C GLU A 88 11.30 -3.06 1.67
N GLY A 89 10.93 -4.30 2.01
CA GLY A 89 11.86 -5.32 2.52
C GLY A 89 12.12 -5.23 4.03
N HIS A 90 11.41 -4.37 4.75
CA HIS A 90 11.47 -4.24 6.20
C HIS A 90 10.47 -5.22 6.85
N LYS A 91 10.99 -6.23 7.54
CA LYS A 91 10.16 -7.19 8.28
C LYS A 91 9.84 -6.62 9.66
N THR A 92 8.70 -5.94 9.78
CA THR A 92 8.15 -5.46 11.05
C THR A 92 6.76 -6.04 11.23
N LEU A 93 6.53 -6.91 12.21
CA LEU A 93 5.21 -7.53 12.44
C LEU A 93 4.22 -6.49 13.00
N PRO A 94 2.89 -6.67 12.82
CA PRO A 94 1.90 -5.72 13.35
C PRO A 94 2.06 -5.37 14.84
N ARG A 95 2.38 -6.36 15.67
CA ARG A 95 2.67 -6.14 17.10
C ARG A 95 3.88 -5.23 17.32
N ASP A 96 4.92 -5.39 16.51
CA ASP A 96 6.14 -4.59 16.62
C ASP A 96 5.94 -3.16 16.09
N ILE A 97 5.01 -2.97 15.14
CA ILE A 97 4.51 -1.66 14.71
C ILE A 97 3.81 -0.96 15.87
N GLU A 98 2.87 -1.65 16.56
CA GLU A 98 2.19 -1.08 17.72
C GLU A 98 3.16 -0.70 18.83
N ARG A 99 4.16 -1.54 19.10
CA ARG A 99 5.23 -1.23 20.07
C ARG A 99 6.06 -0.01 19.63
N ALA A 100 6.43 0.07 18.36
CA ALA A 100 7.18 1.21 17.81
C ALA A 100 6.41 2.53 17.95
N LEU A 101 5.09 2.50 17.72
CA LEU A 101 4.22 3.67 17.90
C LEU A 101 4.05 4.11 19.35
N ALA A 102 4.37 3.23 20.31
CA ALA A 102 4.38 3.50 21.73
C ALA A 102 5.80 3.78 22.29
N ASP A 103 6.77 4.06 21.41
CA ASP A 103 8.19 4.23 21.74
C ASP A 103 8.83 3.04 22.47
N ASP A 104 8.23 1.84 22.35
CA ASP A 104 8.74 0.58 22.89
C ASP A 104 9.55 -0.18 21.82
N PHE A 105 10.86 0.11 21.80
CA PHE A 105 11.76 -0.47 20.82
C PHE A 105 12.42 -1.77 21.30
N SER A 106 12.71 -2.67 20.35
CA SER A 106 13.48 -3.89 20.56
C SER A 106 14.93 -3.57 20.94
N ASN A 107 15.52 -4.43 21.77
CA ASN A 107 16.95 -4.38 22.08
C ASN A 107 17.80 -4.94 20.94
N ARG A 108 17.20 -5.70 20.02
CA ARG A 108 17.89 -6.26 18.86
C ARG A 108 18.09 -5.15 17.81
N PRO A 109 19.34 -4.89 17.36
CA PRO A 109 19.63 -3.73 16.50
C PRO A 109 18.84 -3.69 15.18
N GLU A 110 18.67 -4.84 14.52
CA GLU A 110 17.91 -4.93 13.25
C GLU A 110 16.42 -4.63 13.46
N ASP A 111 15.81 -5.27 14.44
CA ASP A 111 14.40 -5.07 14.79
C ASP A 111 14.15 -3.61 15.19
N ARG A 112 15.04 -3.03 16.00
CA ARG A 112 14.98 -1.60 16.38
C ARG A 112 15.05 -0.69 15.17
N ARG A 113 15.96 -0.94 14.24
CA ARG A 113 16.07 -0.16 12.99
C ARG A 113 14.75 -0.23 12.20
N ASN A 114 14.18 -1.41 12.04
CA ASN A 114 12.92 -1.59 11.31
C ASN A 114 11.75 -0.91 12.03
N GLN A 115 11.71 -0.95 13.37
CA GLN A 115 10.73 -0.23 14.17
C GLN A 115 10.88 1.30 14.09
N GLN A 116 12.10 1.83 14.07
CA GLN A 116 12.36 3.26 13.89
C GLN A 116 11.91 3.75 12.52
N LEU A 117 12.16 2.96 11.46
CA LEU A 117 11.65 3.26 10.11
C LEU A 117 10.13 3.26 10.09
N THR A 118 9.51 2.25 10.71
CA THR A 118 8.05 2.15 10.84
C THR A 118 7.45 3.39 11.50
N ALA A 119 8.03 3.87 12.61
CA ALA A 119 7.56 5.04 13.33
C ALA A 119 7.63 6.34 12.48
N ALA A 120 8.52 6.40 11.48
CA ALA A 120 8.60 7.53 10.56
C ALA A 120 7.53 7.49 9.43
N HIS A 121 6.89 6.34 9.20
CA HIS A 121 5.93 6.13 8.11
C HIS A 121 4.45 6.32 8.52
N VAL A 122 4.16 6.44 9.82
CA VAL A 122 2.81 6.33 10.41
C VAL A 122 2.40 7.60 11.16
#